data_AF-A0AAN8F7V9-F1
#
_entry.id   AF-A0AAN8F7V9-F1
#
_cell.length_a   1.000
_cell.length_b   1.000
_cell.length_c   1.000
_cell.angle_alpha   90.00
_cell.angle_beta   90.00
_cell.angle_gamma   90.00
#
_symmetry.space_group_name_H-M   'P 1'
#
loop_
_entity.id
_entity.type
_entity.pdbx_description
1 polymer ?
#
loop_
_entity_poly.entity_id
_entity_poly.type
_entity_poly.pdbx_seq_one_letter_code
_entity_poly.pdbx_strand_id
1 'polypeptide(L)'
;MPFPFVLSTTSHLSFEANFTSSTHPSLPSTTTSQRNLLRSTLKTHKRLSAADQSTNLNEVLSALTAYLKYICTLDLALSGASINDEDVDLALTKEVEVEWRPTLSSGSIPGRDADRVRGQGLDYEYFFVHQTYAAVQNTLARQALLGLYASSVPSPEQRIAMIQAATRHTKVACSIHAFLVQRANTGDGPPELPAAAVDVSINVQSALQRLAQAEFNLLNAFKDDPYPAVVVQARNELDREWMIKAPEIKKTRAQVLTRLCVGAAEHAAAASAILKAERRVSKDLIEYVDDLRRTARARACRFQALGADTEGQTGKGVAWIYAGLSELGLDINTKEGSSKASGLSKLKASWHERKEDKRIGKGSVRWGSDAGKSEEARILEYLEKKLVRSNNTVNVQKVPEHKPLLGTLPSGMNMPIDDEKWQPPTLTEDELVQMRAPPDTDVMEQDSSGDEDEDASEQRRAGPAGAFPGTHEEYKASYY
;
A
#
# COMPACT_ATOMS: atom_id res chain seq x y z
N MET A 1 7.23 -5.35 2.05
CA MET A 1 7.24 -4.08 1.30
C MET A 1 5.78 -3.71 1.03
N PRO A 2 5.31 -2.49 1.31
CA PRO A 2 3.89 -2.15 1.17
C PRO A 2 3.37 -2.16 -0.28
N PHE A 3 2.07 -2.37 -0.45
CA PHE A 3 1.43 -2.39 -1.77
C PHE A 3 1.58 -1.06 -2.53
N PRO A 4 1.96 -1.07 -3.83
CA PRO A 4 2.11 0.14 -4.64
C PRO A 4 0.73 0.66 -5.12
N PHE A 5 0.00 1.36 -4.24
CA PHE A 5 -1.28 1.96 -4.59
C PHE A 5 -1.15 2.99 -5.72
N VAL A 6 -2.15 3.00 -6.60
CA VAL A 6 -2.36 4.08 -7.57
C VAL A 6 -3.37 5.06 -6.98
N LEU A 7 -3.08 6.36 -7.11
CA LEU A 7 -3.93 7.40 -6.55
C LEU A 7 -5.15 7.65 -7.45
N SER A 8 -6.32 7.77 -6.83
CA SER A 8 -7.58 8.06 -7.52
C SER A 8 -7.58 9.48 -8.07
N THR A 9 -8.36 9.69 -9.14
CA THR A 9 -8.59 11.02 -9.72
C THR A 9 -10.08 11.33 -9.68
N THR A 10 -10.44 12.61 -9.70
CA THR A 10 -11.81 13.06 -9.51
C THR A 10 -12.25 14.08 -10.56
N SER A 11 -13.56 14.18 -10.79
CA SER A 11 -14.20 15.23 -11.58
C SER A 11 -14.15 16.58 -10.88
N HIS A 12 -14.55 17.64 -11.58
CA HIS A 12 -14.86 18.92 -10.94
C HIS A 12 -16.07 18.77 -9.99
N LEU A 13 -16.11 19.59 -8.95
CA LEU A 13 -17.21 19.74 -7.99
C LEU A 13 -17.08 21.15 -7.38
N SER A 14 -18.19 21.87 -7.29
CA SER A 14 -18.28 23.19 -6.69
C SER A 14 -19.24 23.13 -5.50
N PHE A 15 -18.71 23.31 -4.29
CA PHE A 15 -19.49 23.22 -3.05
C PHE A 15 -20.37 24.44 -2.81
N GLU A 16 -20.00 25.60 -3.31
CA GLU A 16 -20.85 26.81 -3.31
C GLU A 16 -22.15 26.62 -4.11
N ALA A 17 -22.18 25.70 -5.08
CA ALA A 17 -23.40 25.32 -5.78
C ALA A 17 -24.28 24.34 -4.99
N ASN A 18 -23.76 23.74 -3.92
CA ASN A 18 -24.40 22.70 -3.11
C ASN A 18 -24.73 23.15 -1.69
N PHE A 19 -24.00 24.13 -1.17
CA PHE A 19 -24.07 24.56 0.21
C PHE A 19 -24.10 26.08 0.33
N THR A 20 -24.82 26.57 1.33
CA THR A 20 -24.81 27.96 1.74
C THR A 20 -24.62 28.04 3.25
N SER A 21 -23.89 29.04 3.74
CA SER A 21 -23.74 29.29 5.16
C SER A 21 -24.10 30.74 5.49
N SER A 22 -24.93 30.92 6.52
CA SER A 22 -25.32 32.26 7.01
C SER A 22 -24.23 32.88 7.90
N THR A 23 -23.44 32.03 8.57
CA THR A 23 -22.42 32.42 9.55
C THR A 23 -21.03 32.47 8.92
N HIS A 24 -20.73 31.56 7.99
CA HIS A 24 -19.41 31.38 7.36
C HIS A 24 -19.53 31.34 5.82
N PRO A 25 -19.97 32.44 5.18
CA PRO A 25 -20.31 32.45 3.76
C PRO A 25 -19.15 32.08 2.82
N SER A 26 -17.89 32.27 3.23
CA SER A 26 -16.72 31.85 2.43
C SER A 26 -16.34 30.38 2.57
N LEU A 27 -16.97 29.62 3.48
CA LEU A 27 -16.60 28.22 3.70
C LEU A 27 -16.85 27.34 2.45
N PRO A 28 -18.03 27.37 1.78
CA PRO A 28 -18.25 26.57 0.57
C PRO A 28 -17.32 26.93 -0.60
N SER A 29 -17.07 28.22 -0.83
CA SER A 29 -16.19 28.68 -1.92
C SER A 29 -14.72 28.33 -1.65
N THR A 30 -14.24 28.54 -0.42
CA THR A 30 -12.86 28.17 -0.04
C THR A 30 -12.67 26.66 -0.12
N THR A 31 -13.67 25.87 0.31
CA THR A 31 -13.64 24.41 0.17
C THR A 31 -13.54 24.00 -1.30
N THR A 32 -14.26 24.69 -2.19
CA THR A 32 -14.19 24.48 -3.65
C THR A 32 -12.78 24.74 -4.18
N SER A 33 -12.16 25.86 -3.79
CA SER A 33 -10.80 26.21 -4.18
C SER A 33 -9.77 25.15 -3.73
N GLN A 34 -9.85 24.70 -2.48
CA GLN A 34 -8.95 23.65 -1.96
C GLN A 34 -9.18 22.31 -2.66
N ARG A 35 -10.43 21.97 -2.98
CA ARG A 35 -10.75 20.78 -3.77
C ARG A 35 -10.18 20.86 -5.19
N ASN A 36 -10.28 22.03 -5.85
CA ASN A 36 -9.72 22.26 -7.18
C ASN A 36 -8.19 22.13 -7.18
N LEU A 37 -7.53 22.64 -6.15
CA LEU A 37 -6.11 22.41 -5.92
C LEU A 37 -5.81 20.91 -5.81
N LEU A 38 -6.51 20.18 -4.95
CA LEU A 38 -6.32 18.73 -4.83
C LEU A 38 -6.52 17.99 -6.16
N ARG A 39 -7.62 18.29 -6.88
CA ARG A 39 -7.92 17.70 -8.20
C ARG A 39 -6.78 17.95 -9.19
N SER A 40 -6.27 19.18 -9.25
CA SER A 40 -5.18 19.52 -10.17
C SER A 40 -3.87 18.82 -9.78
N THR A 41 -3.52 18.79 -8.49
CA THR A 41 -2.33 18.07 -7.99
C THR A 41 -2.42 16.56 -8.28
N LEU A 42 -3.58 15.92 -8.07
CA LEU A 42 -3.79 14.51 -8.41
C LEU A 42 -3.68 14.24 -9.92
N LYS A 43 -4.23 15.12 -10.76
CA LYS A 43 -4.10 15.03 -12.23
C LYS A 43 -2.63 15.18 -12.65
N THR A 44 -1.91 16.13 -12.10
CA THR A 44 -0.47 16.33 -12.34
C THR A 44 0.31 15.10 -11.93
N HIS A 45 0.12 14.61 -10.70
CA HIS A 45 0.76 13.40 -10.20
C HIS A 45 0.59 12.20 -11.14
N LYS A 46 -0.64 11.96 -11.60
CA LYS A 46 -0.94 10.86 -12.53
C LYS A 46 -0.16 10.95 -13.84
N ARG A 47 0.06 12.16 -14.37
CA ARG A 47 0.74 12.41 -15.64
C ARG A 47 2.27 12.33 -15.54
N LEU A 48 2.82 12.41 -14.33
CA LEU A 48 4.26 12.35 -14.09
C LEU A 48 4.85 10.97 -14.39
N SER A 49 6.14 10.94 -14.71
CA SER A 49 6.89 9.69 -14.80
C SER A 49 6.97 9.00 -13.43
N ALA A 50 7.24 7.69 -13.42
CA ALA A 50 7.39 6.93 -12.17
C ALA A 50 8.44 7.53 -11.21
N ALA A 51 9.51 8.11 -11.74
CA ALA A 51 10.56 8.74 -10.94
C ALA A 51 10.04 10.05 -10.32
N ASP A 52 9.37 10.88 -11.13
CA ASP A 52 8.88 12.19 -10.69
C ASP A 52 7.68 12.08 -9.75
N GLN A 53 6.85 11.05 -9.91
CA GLN A 53 5.77 10.72 -8.98
C GLN A 53 6.28 10.59 -7.55
N SER A 54 7.43 9.94 -7.35
CA SER A 54 8.01 9.76 -6.01
C SER A 54 8.37 11.09 -5.33
N THR A 55 8.80 12.09 -6.09
CA THR A 55 9.14 13.41 -5.56
C THR A 55 7.88 14.25 -5.30
N ASN A 56 6.85 14.09 -6.12
CA ASN A 56 5.60 14.85 -6.04
C ASN A 56 4.62 14.34 -4.95
N LEU A 57 4.84 13.17 -4.35
CA LEU A 57 3.96 12.63 -3.30
C LEU A 57 3.75 13.57 -2.10
N ASN A 58 4.77 14.34 -1.70
CA ASN A 58 4.64 15.29 -0.59
C ASN A 58 3.74 16.48 -0.95
N GLU A 59 3.70 16.88 -2.22
CA GLU A 59 2.80 17.92 -2.71
C GLU A 59 1.35 17.44 -2.67
N VAL A 60 1.09 16.20 -3.12
CA VAL A 60 -0.22 15.55 -3.01
C VAL A 60 -0.65 15.44 -1.55
N LEU A 61 0.26 15.03 -0.64
CA LEU A 61 -0.01 14.94 0.78
C LEU A 61 -0.42 16.31 1.37
N SER A 62 0.28 17.38 0.98
CA SER A 62 -0.03 18.74 1.42
C SER A 62 -1.41 19.18 0.95
N ALA A 63 -1.73 19.01 -0.33
CA ALA A 63 -3.04 19.36 -0.89
C ALA A 63 -4.19 18.54 -0.25
N LEU A 64 -3.97 17.24 0.00
CA LEU A 64 -4.94 16.40 0.72
C LEU A 64 -5.15 16.87 2.15
N THR A 65 -4.07 17.19 2.87
CA THR A 65 -4.15 17.64 4.27
C THR A 65 -4.87 18.98 4.38
N ALA A 66 -4.59 19.90 3.45
CA ALA A 66 -5.28 21.19 3.36
C ALA A 66 -6.78 20.98 3.11
N TYR A 67 -7.15 20.21 2.09
CA TYR A 67 -8.56 19.95 1.76
C TYR A 67 -9.30 19.15 2.83
N LEU A 68 -8.64 18.20 3.51
CA LEU A 68 -9.21 17.38 4.57
C LEU A 68 -9.81 18.24 5.70
N LYS A 69 -9.13 19.34 6.07
CA LYS A 69 -9.67 20.28 7.08
C LYS A 69 -11.05 20.80 6.69
N TYR A 70 -11.20 21.23 5.44
CA TYR A 70 -12.43 21.83 4.95
C TYR A 70 -13.56 20.81 4.79
N ILE A 71 -13.28 19.64 4.18
CA ILE A 71 -14.32 18.61 3.99
C ILE A 71 -14.81 18.05 5.33
N CYS A 72 -13.93 17.91 6.33
CA CYS A 72 -14.32 17.47 7.67
C CYS A 72 -15.09 18.56 8.43
N THR A 73 -14.73 19.84 8.26
CA THR A 73 -15.51 20.95 8.79
C THR A 73 -16.91 20.99 8.15
N LEU A 74 -17.05 20.82 6.83
CA LEU A 74 -18.37 20.73 6.18
C LEU A 74 -19.20 19.57 6.74
N ASP A 75 -18.60 18.39 6.89
CA ASP A 75 -19.28 17.19 7.42
C ASP A 75 -19.83 17.40 8.85
N LEU A 76 -19.02 17.98 9.73
CA LEU A 76 -19.45 18.30 11.11
C LEU A 76 -20.53 19.39 11.13
N ALA A 77 -20.38 20.43 10.31
CA ALA A 77 -21.33 21.53 10.22
C ALA A 77 -22.70 21.04 9.73
N LEU A 78 -22.74 20.16 8.72
CA LEU A 78 -23.99 19.52 8.26
C LEU A 78 -24.63 18.64 9.33
N SER A 79 -23.83 18.07 10.23
CA SER A 79 -24.31 17.27 11.35
C SER A 79 -24.82 18.12 12.52
N GLY A 80 -24.72 19.46 12.44
CA GLY A 80 -25.06 20.39 13.51
C GLY A 80 -24.14 20.31 14.72
N ALA A 81 -22.96 19.71 14.57
CA ALA A 81 -21.97 19.62 15.64
C ALA A 81 -21.17 20.94 15.73
N SER A 82 -20.87 21.37 16.95
CA SER A 82 -19.96 22.51 17.16
C SER A 82 -18.53 22.13 16.74
N ILE A 83 -17.83 23.09 16.13
CA ILE A 83 -16.47 22.91 15.58
C ILE A 83 -15.55 23.89 16.30
N ASN A 84 -14.68 23.38 17.16
CA ASN A 84 -13.78 24.21 17.98
C ASN A 84 -14.52 25.31 18.75
N ASP A 85 -15.63 24.94 19.42
CA ASP A 85 -16.53 25.82 20.18
C ASP A 85 -17.25 26.90 19.34
N GLU A 86 -17.18 26.81 18.01
CA GLU A 86 -17.97 27.64 17.09
C GLU A 86 -19.16 26.89 16.49
N ASP A 87 -20.27 27.60 16.29
CA ASP A 87 -21.45 27.10 15.60
C ASP A 87 -21.41 27.53 14.12
N VAL A 88 -21.31 26.55 13.23
CA VAL A 88 -21.31 26.76 11.77
C VAL A 88 -22.67 26.38 11.21
N ASP A 89 -23.50 27.39 10.92
CA ASP A 89 -24.79 27.19 10.26
C ASP A 89 -24.58 26.95 8.75
N LEU A 90 -24.77 25.70 8.33
CA LEU A 90 -24.57 25.24 6.95
C LEU A 90 -25.84 24.54 6.45
N ALA A 91 -26.37 25.02 5.33
CA ALA A 91 -27.55 24.47 4.68
C ALA A 91 -27.18 23.80 3.36
N LEU A 92 -27.63 22.55 3.17
CA LEU A 92 -27.59 21.85 1.89
C LEU A 92 -28.68 22.42 0.96
N THR A 93 -28.27 23.03 -0.14
CA THR A 93 -29.18 23.58 -1.15
C THR A 93 -29.43 22.61 -2.29
N LYS A 94 -28.42 21.80 -2.63
CA LYS A 94 -28.49 20.78 -3.68
C LYS A 94 -27.61 19.59 -3.30
N GLU A 95 -28.10 18.39 -3.57
CA GLU A 95 -27.35 17.15 -3.35
C GLU A 95 -25.98 17.17 -4.04
N VAL A 96 -24.95 16.74 -3.31
CA VAL A 96 -23.57 16.67 -3.82
C VAL A 96 -23.47 15.49 -4.77
N GLU A 97 -23.02 15.73 -6.01
CA GLU A 97 -22.76 14.67 -6.97
C GLU A 97 -21.33 14.80 -7.50
N VAL A 98 -20.57 13.71 -7.46
CA VAL A 98 -19.16 13.72 -7.85
C VAL A 98 -18.74 12.40 -8.45
N GLU A 99 -17.77 12.44 -9.35
CA GLU A 99 -17.23 11.24 -9.99
C GLU A 99 -15.78 11.01 -9.60
N TRP A 100 -15.50 9.85 -9.01
CA TRP A 100 -14.16 9.39 -8.69
C TRP A 100 -13.77 8.23 -9.57
N ARG A 101 -12.49 8.09 -9.89
CA ARG A 101 -11.94 6.95 -10.62
C ARG A 101 -11.38 5.93 -9.63
N PRO A 102 -12.06 4.78 -9.40
CA PRO A 102 -11.55 3.74 -8.52
C PRO A 102 -10.28 3.09 -9.11
N THR A 103 -9.31 2.75 -8.27
CA THR A 103 -8.03 2.16 -8.67
C THR A 103 -7.86 0.71 -8.22
N LEU A 104 -8.76 0.22 -7.36
CA LEU A 104 -8.75 -1.17 -6.87
C LEU A 104 -9.77 -2.06 -7.59
N SER A 105 -10.41 -1.55 -8.64
CA SER A 105 -11.41 -2.30 -9.39
C SER A 105 -10.81 -3.34 -10.35
N SER A 106 -11.48 -4.48 -10.51
CA SER A 106 -11.14 -5.55 -11.44
C SER A 106 -11.46 -5.11 -12.87
N GLY A 107 -10.52 -5.28 -13.80
CA GLY A 107 -10.81 -5.12 -15.23
C GLY A 107 -10.29 -3.83 -15.87
N SER A 108 -9.27 -3.18 -15.30
CA SER A 108 -8.48 -2.24 -16.10
C SER A 108 -7.85 -3.00 -17.28
N ILE A 109 -8.26 -2.65 -18.49
CA ILE A 109 -7.60 -3.15 -19.69
C ILE A 109 -6.21 -2.50 -19.69
N PRO A 110 -5.12 -3.27 -19.91
CA PRO A 110 -3.78 -2.68 -19.96
C PRO A 110 -3.72 -1.51 -20.94
N GLY A 111 -3.35 -0.32 -20.43
CA GLY A 111 -3.31 0.91 -21.23
C GLY A 111 -4.61 1.71 -21.29
N ARG A 112 -5.69 1.27 -20.62
CA ARG A 112 -6.94 2.03 -20.47
C ARG A 112 -7.24 2.25 -18.99
N ASP A 113 -7.54 3.50 -18.65
CA ASP A 113 -8.01 3.85 -17.31
C ASP A 113 -9.38 3.27 -17.01
N ALA A 114 -9.64 3.00 -15.73
CA ALA A 114 -10.99 2.69 -15.27
C ALA A 114 -11.93 3.88 -15.53
N ASP A 115 -13.19 3.58 -15.82
CA ASP A 115 -14.22 4.60 -15.97
C ASP A 115 -14.48 5.27 -14.60
N ARG A 116 -14.86 6.54 -14.61
CA ARG A 116 -15.24 7.24 -13.37
C ARG A 116 -16.59 6.70 -12.88
N VAL A 117 -16.74 6.62 -11.57
CA VAL A 117 -17.97 6.21 -10.88
C VAL A 117 -18.56 7.43 -10.21
N ARG A 118 -19.78 7.78 -10.63
CA ARG A 118 -20.60 8.81 -10.00
C ARG A 118 -21.17 8.29 -8.68
N GLY A 119 -21.06 9.10 -7.63
CA GLY A 119 -21.76 8.89 -6.37
C GLY A 119 -22.41 10.19 -5.90
N GLN A 120 -23.32 10.03 -4.95
CA GLN A 120 -24.11 11.11 -4.34
C GLN A 120 -23.75 11.24 -2.87
N GLY A 121 -23.98 12.41 -2.28
CA GLY A 121 -23.71 12.67 -0.87
C GLY A 121 -22.28 13.11 -0.58
N LEU A 122 -22.15 13.88 0.52
CA LEU A 122 -20.85 14.27 1.04
C LEU A 122 -20.02 13.07 1.50
N ASP A 123 -20.67 12.02 2.01
CA ASP A 123 -20.01 10.78 2.43
C ASP A 123 -19.20 10.13 1.29
N TYR A 124 -19.71 10.18 0.05
CA TYR A 124 -18.99 9.59 -1.08
C TYR A 124 -17.65 10.29 -1.35
N GLU A 125 -17.65 11.62 -1.35
CA GLU A 125 -16.43 12.44 -1.43
C GLU A 125 -15.54 12.18 -0.21
N TYR A 126 -16.12 12.20 0.99
CA TYR A 126 -15.41 12.04 2.26
C TYR A 126 -14.62 10.73 2.32
N PHE A 127 -15.27 9.61 1.94
CA PHE A 127 -14.63 8.29 1.91
C PHE A 127 -13.51 8.24 0.87
N PHE A 128 -13.70 8.80 -0.33
CA PHE A 128 -12.65 8.78 -1.36
C PHE A 128 -11.45 9.64 -1.00
N VAL A 129 -11.65 10.79 -0.36
CA VAL A 129 -10.56 11.66 0.08
C VAL A 129 -9.73 10.96 1.15
N HIS A 130 -10.37 10.35 2.16
CA HIS A 130 -9.68 9.58 3.19
C HIS A 130 -8.99 8.34 2.63
N GLN A 131 -9.64 7.60 1.72
CA GLN A 131 -9.04 6.46 1.03
C GLN A 131 -7.79 6.87 0.24
N THR A 132 -7.86 8.00 -0.47
CA THR A 132 -6.72 8.56 -1.21
C THR A 132 -5.60 8.98 -0.27
N TYR A 133 -5.94 9.59 0.87
CA TYR A 133 -4.97 9.94 1.91
C TYR A 133 -4.27 8.71 2.49
N ALA A 134 -5.00 7.63 2.81
CA ALA A 134 -4.41 6.37 3.25
C ALA A 134 -3.50 5.74 2.18
N ALA A 135 -3.89 5.82 0.90
CA ALA A 135 -3.06 5.34 -0.22
C ALA A 135 -1.76 6.15 -0.37
N VAL A 136 -1.79 7.47 -0.19
CA VAL A 136 -0.59 8.32 -0.18
C VAL A 136 0.32 7.95 0.98
N GLN A 137 -0.23 7.79 2.20
CA GLN A 137 0.53 7.34 3.36
C GLN A 137 1.22 6.01 3.09
N ASN A 138 0.52 5.02 2.52
CA ASN A 138 1.14 3.74 2.22
C ASN A 138 2.25 3.86 1.16
N THR A 139 2.07 4.73 0.17
CA THR A 139 3.08 4.98 -0.87
C THR A 139 4.32 5.68 -0.31
N LEU A 140 4.15 6.60 0.64
CA LEU A 140 5.25 7.22 1.40
C LEU A 140 5.97 6.19 2.27
N ALA A 141 5.24 5.27 2.92
CA ALA A 141 5.85 4.17 3.66
C ALA A 141 6.73 3.30 2.76
N ARG A 142 6.24 3.00 1.56
CA ARG A 142 6.99 2.27 0.53
C ARG A 142 8.23 3.05 0.09
N GLN A 143 8.12 4.35 -0.18
CA GLN A 143 9.26 5.19 -0.59
C GLN A 143 10.34 5.26 0.49
N ALA A 144 9.96 5.37 1.77
CA ALA A 144 10.91 5.34 2.88
C ALA A 144 11.72 4.04 2.91
N LEU A 145 11.08 2.89 2.65
CA LEU A 145 11.76 1.59 2.61
C LEU A 145 12.61 1.38 1.36
N LEU A 146 12.28 2.02 0.23
CA LEU A 146 13.07 1.90 -0.99
C LEU A 146 14.52 2.38 -0.77
N GLY A 147 14.71 3.38 0.11
CA GLY A 147 16.04 3.86 0.50
C GLY A 147 16.96 2.79 1.10
N LEU A 148 16.41 1.69 1.63
CA LEU A 148 17.19 0.56 2.14
C LEU A 148 17.91 -0.24 1.05
N TYR A 149 17.50 -0.05 -0.20
CA TYR A 149 18.03 -0.75 -1.37
C TYR A 149 18.79 0.20 -2.31
N ALA A 150 19.18 1.38 -1.82
CA ALA A 150 20.03 2.31 -2.55
C ALA A 150 21.41 1.70 -2.83
N SER A 151 22.12 2.22 -3.84
CA SER A 151 23.43 1.72 -4.26
C SER A 151 24.50 1.82 -3.16
N SER A 152 24.33 2.73 -2.20
CA SER A 152 25.14 2.81 -0.98
C SER A 152 24.41 2.13 0.17
N VAL A 153 25.11 1.28 0.92
CA VAL A 153 24.58 0.64 2.13
C VAL A 153 24.27 1.74 3.17
N PRO A 154 23.01 1.89 3.62
CA PRO A 154 22.66 2.90 4.61
C PRO A 154 23.29 2.59 5.98
N SER A 155 23.62 3.63 6.75
CA SER A 155 24.08 3.46 8.13
C SER A 155 23.00 2.81 9.01
N PRO A 156 23.34 2.20 10.15
CA PRO A 156 22.36 1.66 11.09
C PRO A 156 21.30 2.70 11.51
N GLU A 157 21.71 3.95 11.76
CA GLU A 157 20.83 5.06 12.12
C GLU A 157 19.89 5.42 10.97
N GLN A 158 20.41 5.50 9.75
CA GLN A 158 19.60 5.76 8.55
C GLN A 158 18.58 4.65 8.31
N ARG A 159 18.98 3.39 8.48
CA ARG A 159 18.08 2.23 8.40
C ARG A 159 16.96 2.33 9.42
N ILE A 160 17.27 2.64 10.68
CA ILE A 160 16.27 2.82 11.73
C ILE A 160 15.32 3.97 11.39
N ALA A 161 15.84 5.10 10.91
CA ALA A 161 15.02 6.26 10.53
C ALA A 161 14.07 5.94 9.38
N MET A 162 14.52 5.23 8.34
CA MET A 162 13.68 4.78 7.22
C MET A 162 12.56 3.83 7.68
N ILE A 163 12.89 2.86 8.54
CA ILE A 163 11.90 1.92 9.09
C ILE A 163 10.89 2.65 9.98
N GLN A 164 11.34 3.59 10.81
CA GLN A 164 10.46 4.41 11.66
C GLN A 164 9.54 5.29 10.82
N ALA A 165 10.04 5.92 9.76
CA ALA A 165 9.23 6.70 8.83
C ALA A 165 8.14 5.83 8.19
N ALA A 166 8.51 4.65 7.66
CA ALA A 166 7.55 3.71 7.10
C ALA A 166 6.52 3.24 8.13
N THR A 167 6.95 3.01 9.36
CA THR A 167 6.08 2.60 10.48
C THR A 167 5.04 3.67 10.80
N ARG A 168 5.43 4.96 10.85
CA ARG A 168 4.50 6.08 11.09
C ARG A 168 3.45 6.17 10.00
N HIS A 169 3.87 6.17 8.74
CA HIS A 169 2.94 6.25 7.61
C HIS A 169 1.97 5.07 7.56
N THR A 170 2.45 3.85 7.82
CA THR A 170 1.60 2.64 7.85
C THR A 170 0.57 2.69 8.97
N LYS A 171 0.94 3.20 10.16
CA LYS A 171 0.00 3.40 11.27
C LYS A 171 -1.13 4.35 10.88
N VAL A 172 -0.79 5.49 10.28
CA VAL A 172 -1.78 6.48 9.83
C VAL A 172 -2.73 5.86 8.81
N ALA A 173 -2.22 5.14 7.80
CA ALA A 173 -3.06 4.43 6.84
C ALA A 173 -4.02 3.43 7.54
N CYS A 174 -3.50 2.65 8.49
CA CYS A 174 -4.32 1.70 9.26
C CYS A 174 -5.42 2.40 10.07
N SER A 175 -5.10 3.51 10.74
CA SER A 175 -6.07 4.24 11.57
C SER A 175 -7.15 4.93 10.75
N ILE A 176 -6.83 5.41 9.54
CA ILE A 176 -7.82 5.95 8.59
C ILE A 176 -8.81 4.87 8.15
N HIS A 177 -8.33 3.69 7.73
CA HIS A 177 -9.22 2.60 7.32
C HIS A 177 -10.10 2.13 8.50
N ALA A 178 -9.52 2.04 9.71
CA ALA A 178 -10.28 1.73 10.91
C ALA A 178 -11.37 2.77 11.20
N PHE A 179 -11.05 4.06 11.03
CA PHE A 179 -11.99 5.15 11.18
C PHE A 179 -13.14 5.09 10.16
N LEU A 180 -12.85 4.84 8.88
CA LEU A 180 -13.88 4.71 7.84
C LEU A 180 -14.81 3.52 8.10
N VAL A 181 -14.26 2.38 8.54
CA VAL A 181 -15.06 1.22 8.95
C VAL A 181 -15.92 1.57 10.17
N GLN A 182 -15.37 2.26 11.17
CA GLN A 182 -16.14 2.65 12.34
C GLN A 182 -17.27 3.62 11.98
N ARG A 183 -16.99 4.67 11.19
CA ARG A 183 -17.97 5.67 10.75
C ARG A 183 -19.16 5.01 10.06
N ALA A 184 -18.91 4.05 9.17
CA ALA A 184 -19.97 3.33 8.47
C ALA A 184 -20.88 2.51 9.39
N ASN A 185 -20.48 2.25 10.64
CA ASN A 185 -21.26 1.50 11.63
C ASN A 185 -21.91 2.40 12.71
N THR A 186 -21.57 3.69 12.79
CA THR A 186 -22.01 4.59 13.88
C THR A 186 -23.05 5.63 13.46
N GLY A 187 -23.35 5.79 12.17
CA GLY A 187 -24.35 6.75 11.68
C GLY A 187 -25.78 6.20 11.62
N ASP A 188 -26.71 6.98 11.05
CA ASP A 188 -28.13 6.63 10.81
C ASP A 188 -28.34 5.46 9.81
N GLY A 189 -27.26 4.82 9.40
CA GLY A 189 -27.19 3.71 8.46
C GLY A 189 -25.82 3.67 7.79
N PRO A 190 -25.47 2.56 7.10
CA PRO A 190 -24.28 2.54 6.26
C PRO A 190 -24.44 3.56 5.11
N PRO A 191 -23.37 4.29 4.72
CA PRO A 191 -23.45 5.24 3.62
C PRO A 191 -23.84 4.53 2.32
N GLU A 192 -24.67 5.18 1.51
CA GLU A 192 -25.11 4.66 0.21
C GLU A 192 -24.00 4.81 -0.85
N LEU A 193 -23.00 3.92 -0.79
CA LEU A 193 -21.87 3.94 -1.72
C LEU A 193 -22.17 3.12 -2.99
N PRO A 194 -21.92 3.64 -4.20
CA PRO A 194 -22.10 2.89 -5.43
C PRO A 194 -21.30 1.59 -5.45
N ALA A 195 -21.93 0.47 -5.84
CA ALA A 195 -21.25 -0.83 -5.91
C ALA A 195 -20.06 -0.88 -6.90
N ALA A 196 -19.94 0.09 -7.81
CA ALA A 196 -18.78 0.22 -8.71
C ALA A 196 -17.58 0.94 -8.04
N ALA A 197 -17.81 1.65 -6.94
CA ALA A 197 -16.79 2.35 -6.17
C ALA A 197 -16.13 1.41 -5.14
N VAL A 198 -15.49 0.36 -5.65
CA VAL A 198 -14.92 -0.74 -4.84
C VAL A 198 -13.96 -0.22 -3.77
N ASP A 199 -13.15 0.78 -4.11
CA ASP A 199 -12.15 1.41 -3.25
C ASP A 199 -12.72 1.87 -1.90
N VAL A 200 -13.94 2.40 -1.89
CA VAL A 200 -14.57 2.96 -0.68
C VAL A 200 -15.56 2.01 -0.01
N SER A 201 -15.79 0.82 -0.58
CA SER A 201 -16.67 -0.17 0.03
C SER A 201 -16.15 -0.60 1.42
N ILE A 202 -17.07 -0.81 2.36
CA ILE A 202 -16.73 -1.11 3.76
C ILE A 202 -15.91 -2.41 3.88
N ASN A 203 -16.21 -3.41 3.05
CA ASN A 203 -15.45 -4.66 2.99
C ASN A 203 -14.00 -4.39 2.58
N VAL A 204 -13.78 -3.59 1.54
CA VAL A 204 -12.42 -3.23 1.09
C VAL A 204 -11.71 -2.41 2.16
N GLN A 205 -12.37 -1.44 2.79
CA GLN A 205 -11.79 -0.68 3.90
C GLN A 205 -11.37 -1.58 5.07
N SER A 206 -12.21 -2.55 5.45
CA SER A 206 -11.87 -3.54 6.48
C SER A 206 -10.68 -4.41 6.08
N ALA A 207 -10.62 -4.86 4.82
CA ALA A 207 -9.49 -5.62 4.32
C ALA A 207 -8.19 -4.79 4.28
N LEU A 208 -8.26 -3.51 3.91
CA LEU A 208 -7.13 -2.60 3.87
C LEU A 208 -6.62 -2.26 5.28
N GLN A 209 -7.51 -2.11 6.27
CA GLN A 209 -7.14 -2.02 7.68
C GLN A 209 -6.34 -3.25 8.13
N ARG A 210 -6.83 -4.45 7.82
CA ARG A 210 -6.15 -5.71 8.15
C ARG A 210 -4.80 -5.81 7.43
N LEU A 211 -4.74 -5.39 6.16
CA LEU A 211 -3.49 -5.36 5.39
C LEU A 211 -2.45 -4.44 6.03
N ALA A 212 -2.83 -3.20 6.35
CA ALA A 212 -1.94 -2.24 6.98
C ALA A 212 -1.46 -2.72 8.36
N GLN A 213 -2.31 -3.39 9.14
CA GLN A 213 -1.92 -4.02 10.40
C GLN A 213 -0.90 -5.16 10.18
N ALA A 214 -1.06 -5.97 9.13
CA ALA A 214 -0.09 -7.01 8.79
C ALA A 214 1.28 -6.42 8.41
N GLU A 215 1.29 -5.39 7.58
CA GLU A 215 2.49 -4.65 7.19
C GLU A 215 3.16 -3.99 8.41
N PHE A 216 2.38 -3.39 9.31
CA PHE A 216 2.86 -2.81 10.55
C PHE A 216 3.53 -3.84 11.47
N ASN A 217 2.93 -5.01 11.66
CA ASN A 217 3.54 -6.10 12.42
C ASN A 217 4.87 -6.55 11.78
N LEU A 218 4.94 -6.63 10.45
CA LEU A 218 6.17 -6.98 9.74
C LEU A 218 7.24 -5.90 9.84
N LEU A 219 6.89 -4.62 9.85
CA LEU A 219 7.83 -3.52 10.08
C LEU A 219 8.45 -3.59 11.48
N ASN A 220 7.64 -3.91 12.49
CA ASN A 220 8.12 -4.12 13.86
C ASN A 220 9.05 -5.33 13.98
N ALA A 221 8.82 -6.38 13.19
CA ALA A 221 9.74 -7.51 13.11
C ALA A 221 11.04 -7.13 12.36
N PHE A 222 10.90 -6.42 11.25
CA PHE A 222 11.99 -6.03 10.36
C PHE A 222 13.00 -5.07 11.02
N LYS A 223 12.53 -4.24 11.96
CA LYS A 223 13.39 -3.34 12.77
C LYS A 223 14.56 -4.07 13.42
N ASP A 224 14.32 -5.27 13.93
CA ASP A 224 15.32 -6.07 14.66
C ASP A 224 15.81 -7.28 13.86
N ASP A 225 15.56 -7.29 12.55
CA ASP A 225 16.00 -8.34 11.63
C ASP A 225 17.28 -7.93 10.90
N PRO A 226 18.42 -8.57 11.19
CA PRO A 226 19.70 -8.24 10.57
C PRO A 226 19.89 -8.89 9.19
N TYR A 227 19.14 -9.95 8.87
CA TYR A 227 19.41 -10.78 7.69
C TYR A 227 19.13 -10.11 6.34
N PRO A 228 18.13 -9.22 6.20
CA PRO A 228 17.98 -8.42 4.98
C PRO A 228 19.27 -7.65 4.63
N ALA A 229 19.92 -7.05 5.62
CA ALA A 229 21.20 -6.35 5.41
C ALA A 229 22.31 -7.33 5.03
N VAL A 230 22.42 -8.49 5.69
CA VAL A 230 23.43 -9.51 5.38
C VAL A 230 23.33 -9.99 3.93
N VAL A 231 22.11 -10.27 3.44
CA VAL A 231 21.92 -10.74 2.06
C VAL A 231 22.22 -9.63 1.05
N VAL A 232 21.91 -8.38 1.36
CA VAL A 232 22.29 -7.23 0.53
C VAL A 232 23.81 -7.03 0.52
N GLN A 233 24.48 -7.12 1.66
CA GLN A 233 25.94 -7.01 1.77
C GLN A 233 26.68 -8.16 1.09
N ALA A 234 26.12 -9.37 1.07
CA ALA A 234 26.68 -10.49 0.31
C ALA A 234 26.77 -10.22 -1.21
N ARG A 235 26.12 -9.14 -1.71
CA ARG A 235 26.25 -8.65 -3.09
C ARG A 235 27.49 -7.78 -3.30
N ASN A 236 28.09 -7.25 -2.23
CA ASN A 236 29.28 -6.41 -2.28
C ASN A 236 30.52 -7.26 -2.03
N GLU A 237 31.30 -7.54 -3.08
CA GLU A 237 32.53 -8.35 -3.00
C GLU A 237 33.60 -7.73 -2.07
N LEU A 238 33.49 -6.44 -1.76
CA LEU A 238 34.40 -5.68 -0.90
C LEU A 238 34.01 -5.73 0.58
N ASP A 239 32.77 -6.08 0.92
CA ASP A 239 32.30 -6.17 2.30
C ASP A 239 32.51 -7.60 2.84
N ARG A 240 33.46 -7.72 3.78
CA ARG A 240 33.82 -8.99 4.45
C ARG A 240 33.42 -9.03 5.92
N GLU A 241 32.74 -8.01 6.45
CA GLU A 241 32.45 -7.92 7.88
C GLU A 241 31.50 -9.04 8.34
N TRP A 242 30.52 -9.39 7.51
CA TRP A 242 29.61 -10.53 7.72
C TRP A 242 30.33 -11.90 7.74
N MET A 243 31.54 -11.99 7.18
CA MET A 243 32.36 -13.22 7.20
C MET A 243 33.02 -13.46 8.56
N ILE A 244 33.09 -12.44 9.43
CA ILE A 244 33.77 -12.50 10.73
C ILE A 244 32.85 -13.01 11.82
N LYS A 245 31.56 -12.62 11.84
CA LYS A 245 30.56 -13.14 12.78
C LYS A 245 29.15 -13.04 12.21
N ALA A 246 28.40 -14.13 12.23
CA ALA A 246 26.99 -14.11 11.86
C ALA A 246 26.17 -13.32 12.90
N PRO A 247 25.12 -12.57 12.50
CA PRO A 247 24.26 -11.89 13.45
C PRO A 247 23.59 -12.87 14.41
N GLU A 248 23.69 -12.59 15.71
CA GLU A 248 23.05 -13.38 16.76
C GLU A 248 21.69 -12.77 17.12
N ILE A 249 20.63 -13.57 17.02
CA ILE A 249 19.31 -13.20 17.53
C ILE A 249 19.07 -14.04 18.79
N LYS A 250 18.93 -13.37 19.94
CA LYS A 250 18.61 -14.06 21.21
C LYS A 250 17.30 -14.84 21.06
N LYS A 251 17.23 -16.04 21.67
CA LYS A 251 16.05 -16.93 21.64
C LYS A 251 14.73 -16.19 21.96
N THR A 252 14.70 -15.43 23.04
CA THR A 252 13.50 -14.68 23.45
C THR A 252 13.06 -13.69 22.39
N ARG A 253 14.01 -13.03 21.72
CA ARG A 253 13.72 -12.12 20.61
C ARG A 253 13.19 -12.89 19.39
N ALA A 254 13.82 -14.02 19.03
CA ALA A 254 13.34 -14.85 17.92
C ALA A 254 11.89 -15.34 18.13
N GLN A 255 11.52 -15.68 19.37
CA GLN A 255 10.13 -16.05 19.70
C GLN A 255 9.15 -14.88 19.52
N VAL A 256 9.52 -13.67 19.96
CA VAL A 256 8.69 -12.47 19.75
C VAL A 256 8.52 -12.16 18.27
N LEU A 257 9.62 -12.18 17.51
CA LEU A 257 9.61 -11.96 16.06
C LEU A 257 8.76 -13.00 15.32
N THR A 258 8.85 -14.27 15.73
CA THR A 258 7.99 -15.34 15.20
C THR A 258 6.52 -15.00 15.39
N ARG A 259 6.11 -14.62 16.60
CA ARG A 259 4.70 -14.31 16.89
C ARG A 259 4.19 -13.09 16.13
N LEU A 260 5.03 -12.06 15.95
CA LEU A 260 4.70 -10.91 15.09
C LEU A 260 4.44 -11.33 13.65
N CYS A 261 5.31 -12.19 13.09
CA CYS A 261 5.16 -12.70 11.74
C CYS A 261 3.92 -13.60 11.59
N VAL A 262 3.58 -14.41 12.59
CA VAL A 262 2.32 -15.17 12.58
C VAL A 262 1.11 -14.24 12.65
N GLY A 263 1.11 -13.23 13.52
CA GLY A 263 0.03 -12.24 13.60
C GLY A 263 -0.16 -11.48 12.29
N ALA A 264 0.94 -11.11 11.62
CA ALA A 264 0.89 -10.54 10.28
C ALA A 264 0.25 -11.49 9.25
N ALA A 265 0.61 -12.78 9.29
CA ALA A 265 0.01 -13.78 8.40
C ALA A 265 -1.50 -13.97 8.66
N GLU A 266 -1.94 -13.93 9.91
CA GLU A 266 -3.36 -14.03 10.29
C GLU A 266 -4.17 -12.83 9.76
N HIS A 267 -3.66 -11.60 9.93
CA HIS A 267 -4.31 -10.42 9.36
C HIS A 267 -4.33 -10.43 7.83
N ALA A 268 -3.23 -10.81 7.18
CA ALA A 268 -3.18 -10.95 5.73
C ALA A 268 -4.13 -12.06 5.23
N ALA A 269 -4.29 -13.16 5.97
CA ALA A 269 -5.27 -14.19 5.65
C ALA A 269 -6.71 -13.66 5.75
N ALA A 270 -7.03 -12.91 6.80
CA ALA A 270 -8.34 -12.27 6.97
C ALA A 270 -8.62 -11.27 5.84
N ALA A 271 -7.66 -10.40 5.51
CA ALA A 271 -7.76 -9.47 4.39
C ALA A 271 -7.99 -10.22 3.06
N SER A 272 -7.22 -11.28 2.79
CA SER A 272 -7.36 -12.08 1.57
C SER A 272 -8.75 -12.71 1.45
N ALA A 273 -9.31 -13.22 2.56
CA ALA A 273 -10.63 -13.81 2.57
C ALA A 273 -11.72 -12.78 2.24
N ILE A 274 -11.65 -11.59 2.83
CA ILE A 274 -12.59 -10.49 2.56
C ILE A 274 -12.50 -10.05 1.10
N LEU A 275 -11.29 -9.80 0.58
CA LEU A 275 -11.09 -9.35 -0.80
C LEU A 275 -11.52 -10.40 -1.83
N LYS A 276 -11.33 -11.70 -1.55
CA LYS A 276 -11.77 -12.79 -2.44
C LYS A 276 -13.29 -12.96 -2.47
N ALA A 277 -13.98 -12.55 -1.41
CA ALA A 277 -15.45 -12.50 -1.41
C ALA A 277 -15.97 -11.33 -2.26
N GLU A 278 -15.16 -10.28 -2.44
CA GLU A 278 -15.51 -9.12 -3.25
C GLU A 278 -15.23 -9.35 -4.74
N ARG A 279 -16.27 -9.27 -5.57
CA ARG A 279 -16.18 -9.71 -6.98
C ARG A 279 -15.41 -8.74 -7.87
N ARG A 280 -15.37 -7.47 -7.47
CA ARG A 280 -14.87 -6.36 -8.30
C ARG A 280 -13.49 -5.88 -7.86
N VAL A 281 -12.78 -6.58 -6.97
CA VAL A 281 -11.43 -6.19 -6.53
C VAL A 281 -10.36 -6.66 -7.52
N SER A 282 -9.31 -5.86 -7.69
CA SER A 282 -8.17 -6.17 -8.55
C SER A 282 -7.46 -7.46 -8.12
N LYS A 283 -7.08 -8.28 -9.11
CA LYS A 283 -6.34 -9.53 -8.87
C LYS A 283 -4.96 -9.26 -8.27
N ASP A 284 -4.33 -8.17 -8.68
CA ASP A 284 -3.00 -7.76 -8.21
C ASP A 284 -3.00 -7.52 -6.68
N LEU A 285 -4.04 -6.88 -6.14
CA LEU A 285 -4.16 -6.68 -4.69
C LEU A 285 -4.38 -8.03 -3.98
N ILE A 286 -5.26 -8.89 -4.50
CA ILE A 286 -5.53 -10.21 -3.92
C ILE A 286 -4.27 -11.07 -3.89
N GLU A 287 -3.51 -11.08 -4.99
CA GLU A 287 -2.24 -11.82 -5.11
C GLU A 287 -1.20 -11.27 -4.15
N TYR A 288 -1.04 -9.94 -4.09
CA TYR A 288 -0.13 -9.30 -3.14
C TYR A 288 -0.44 -9.69 -1.68
N VAL A 289 -1.71 -9.68 -1.28
CA VAL A 289 -2.10 -10.04 0.10
C VAL A 289 -1.84 -11.53 0.38
N ASP A 290 -2.05 -12.44 -0.60
CA ASP A 290 -1.69 -13.84 -0.43
C ASP A 290 -0.17 -14.05 -0.34
N ASP A 291 0.61 -13.32 -1.14
CA ASP A 291 2.07 -13.36 -1.09
C ASP A 291 2.59 -12.77 0.22
N LEU A 292 1.98 -11.71 0.76
CA LEU A 292 2.31 -11.15 2.08
C LEU A 292 2.05 -12.18 3.18
N ARG A 293 0.91 -12.89 3.13
CA ARG A 293 0.58 -13.97 4.05
C ARG A 293 1.64 -15.08 4.04
N ARG A 294 2.04 -15.55 2.84
CA ARG A 294 3.07 -16.59 2.68
C ARG A 294 4.43 -16.11 3.17
N THR A 295 4.81 -14.89 2.81
CA THR A 295 6.07 -14.27 3.22
C THR A 295 6.16 -14.12 4.73
N ALA A 296 5.07 -13.71 5.38
CA ALA A 296 4.97 -13.62 6.83
C ALA A 296 5.12 -14.99 7.51
N ARG A 297 4.47 -16.05 6.99
CA ARG A 297 4.64 -17.43 7.51
C ARG A 297 6.06 -17.94 7.32
N ALA A 298 6.67 -17.67 6.17
CA ALA A 298 8.05 -18.04 5.89
C ALA A 298 9.03 -17.35 6.84
N ARG A 299 8.83 -16.06 7.13
CA ARG A 299 9.59 -15.30 8.15
C ARG A 299 9.44 -15.90 9.55
N ALA A 300 8.23 -16.30 9.93
CA ALA A 300 8.01 -16.99 11.20
C ALA A 300 8.80 -18.30 11.29
N CYS A 301 8.81 -19.09 10.20
CA CYS A 301 9.63 -20.31 10.11
C CYS A 301 11.13 -20.00 10.19
N ARG A 302 11.60 -18.93 9.55
CA ARG A 302 13.00 -18.48 9.66
C ARG A 302 13.38 -18.16 11.10
N PHE A 303 12.57 -17.39 11.83
CA PHE A 303 12.88 -17.07 13.22
C PHE A 303 12.84 -18.31 14.14
N GLN A 304 11.94 -19.27 13.88
CA GLN A 304 11.96 -20.58 14.54
C GLN A 304 13.25 -21.36 14.24
N ALA A 305 13.73 -21.33 12.99
CA ALA A 305 14.98 -21.97 12.61
C ALA A 305 16.18 -21.39 13.37
N LEU A 306 16.27 -20.07 13.45
CA LEU A 306 17.32 -19.36 14.17
C LEU A 306 17.27 -19.63 15.69
N GLY A 307 16.06 -19.68 16.24
CA GLY A 307 15.86 -20.07 17.64
C GLY A 307 16.34 -21.50 17.92
N ALA A 308 15.97 -22.45 17.06
CA ALA A 308 16.39 -23.85 17.18
C ALA A 308 17.91 -24.01 17.04
N ASP A 309 18.54 -23.30 16.11
CA ASP A 309 20.00 -23.34 15.94
C ASP A 309 20.74 -22.78 17.17
N THR A 310 20.25 -21.68 17.74
CA THR A 310 20.79 -21.08 18.98
C THR A 310 20.68 -22.04 20.18
N GLU A 311 19.70 -22.95 20.17
CA GLU A 311 19.52 -24.00 21.17
C GLU A 311 20.36 -25.26 20.89
N GLY A 312 21.20 -25.24 19.86
CA GLY A 312 21.98 -26.39 19.42
C GLY A 312 21.12 -27.47 18.77
N GLN A 313 19.90 -27.17 18.31
CA GLN A 313 19.02 -28.08 17.55
C GLN A 313 19.09 -27.78 16.04
N THR A 314 20.29 -27.73 15.47
CA THR A 314 20.53 -27.34 14.07
C THR A 314 19.76 -28.22 13.08
N GLY A 315 19.57 -29.52 13.34
CA GLY A 315 18.75 -30.39 12.48
C GLY A 315 17.29 -29.95 12.40
N LYS A 316 16.71 -29.52 13.53
CA LYS A 316 15.36 -28.92 13.58
C LYS A 316 15.35 -27.53 12.93
N GLY A 317 16.43 -26.77 13.06
CA GLY A 317 16.62 -25.49 12.36
C GLY A 317 16.52 -25.65 10.84
N VAL A 318 17.21 -26.65 10.27
CA VAL A 318 17.11 -26.98 8.83
C VAL A 318 15.68 -27.32 8.43
N ALA A 319 14.96 -28.13 9.22
CA ALA A 319 13.57 -28.47 8.93
C ALA A 319 12.64 -27.24 8.95
N TRP A 320 12.89 -26.26 9.81
CA TRP A 320 12.15 -24.99 9.80
C TRP A 320 12.46 -24.13 8.56
N ILE A 321 13.70 -24.10 8.07
CA ILE A 321 14.03 -23.43 6.80
C ILE A 321 13.27 -24.09 5.65
N TYR A 322 13.22 -25.42 5.62
CA TYR A 322 12.43 -26.19 4.65
C TYR A 322 10.93 -25.86 4.73
N ALA A 323 10.36 -25.75 5.93
CA ALA A 323 8.98 -25.30 6.10
C ALA A 323 8.76 -23.89 5.53
N GLY A 324 9.70 -22.95 5.76
CA GLY A 324 9.64 -21.60 5.21
C GLY A 324 9.70 -21.56 3.68
N LEU A 325 10.61 -22.32 3.06
CA LEU A 325 10.71 -22.43 1.60
C LEU A 325 9.42 -23.03 1.00
N SER A 326 8.83 -24.02 1.68
CA SER A 326 7.53 -24.62 1.30
C SER A 326 6.41 -23.60 1.27
N GLU A 327 6.31 -22.73 2.29
CA GLU A 327 5.30 -21.66 2.37
C GLU A 327 5.42 -20.66 1.20
N LEU A 328 6.65 -20.37 0.75
CA LEU A 328 6.90 -19.54 -0.43
C LEU A 328 6.60 -20.26 -1.76
N GLY A 329 6.33 -21.57 -1.72
CA GLY A 329 6.10 -22.40 -2.90
C GLY A 329 7.38 -22.78 -3.65
N LEU A 330 8.52 -22.80 -2.94
CA LEU A 330 9.81 -23.18 -3.51
C LEU A 330 10.07 -24.68 -3.28
N ASP A 331 10.59 -25.34 -4.32
CA ASP A 331 10.94 -26.77 -4.24
C ASP A 331 12.13 -26.98 -3.31
N ILE A 332 11.94 -27.85 -2.32
CA ILE A 332 12.97 -28.23 -1.37
C ILE A 332 13.65 -29.47 -1.91
N ASN A 333 14.94 -29.38 -2.25
CA ASN A 333 15.76 -30.53 -2.70
C ASN A 333 15.99 -31.50 -1.52
N THR A 334 14.95 -32.25 -1.15
CA THR A 334 14.97 -33.21 -0.03
C THR A 334 15.22 -34.65 -0.49
N LYS A 335 15.44 -34.89 -1.79
CA LYS A 335 15.73 -36.24 -2.30
C LYS A 335 16.87 -36.23 -3.32
N GLU A 336 17.95 -36.92 -3.00
CA GLU A 336 19.07 -37.30 -3.90
C GLU A 336 18.64 -38.25 -5.05
N GLY A 337 17.41 -38.17 -5.57
CA GLY A 337 16.88 -39.18 -6.50
C GLY A 337 15.93 -38.72 -7.61
N SER A 338 15.53 -37.45 -7.70
CA SER A 338 14.65 -37.01 -8.80
C SER A 338 15.24 -35.83 -9.58
N SER A 339 16.06 -36.15 -10.57
CA SER A 339 16.78 -35.24 -11.45
C SER A 339 15.93 -34.52 -12.53
N LYS A 340 14.60 -34.41 -12.38
CA LYS A 340 13.74 -33.90 -13.48
C LYS A 340 12.80 -32.71 -13.19
N ALA A 341 12.75 -32.17 -11.97
CA ALA A 341 11.92 -30.97 -11.67
C ALA A 341 12.71 -29.72 -11.20
N SER A 342 13.99 -29.87 -10.83
CA SER A 342 14.77 -28.85 -10.08
C SER A 342 15.26 -27.63 -10.89
N GLY A 343 15.25 -27.66 -12.22
CA GLY A 343 15.87 -26.60 -13.02
C GLY A 343 14.98 -25.37 -13.23
N LEU A 344 13.67 -25.59 -13.43
CA LEU A 344 12.74 -24.55 -13.86
C LEU A 344 12.27 -23.65 -12.71
N SER A 345 12.12 -24.16 -11.49
CA SER A 345 11.74 -23.35 -10.32
C SER A 345 12.88 -22.43 -9.87
N LYS A 346 14.13 -22.91 -9.85
CA LYS A 346 15.33 -22.08 -9.62
C LYS A 346 15.58 -21.07 -10.74
N LEU A 347 15.30 -21.42 -12.00
CA LEU A 347 15.35 -20.47 -13.12
C LEU A 347 14.25 -19.41 -13.04
N LYS A 348 13.03 -19.76 -12.61
CA LYS A 348 11.94 -18.79 -12.39
C LYS A 348 12.27 -17.87 -11.21
N ALA A 349 12.75 -18.42 -10.10
CA ALA A 349 13.17 -17.64 -8.93
C ALA A 349 14.28 -16.64 -9.30
N SER A 350 15.36 -17.10 -9.94
CA SER A 350 16.46 -16.22 -10.40
C SER A 350 16.04 -15.24 -11.50
N TRP A 351 15.05 -15.57 -12.32
CA TRP A 351 14.46 -14.62 -13.28
C TRP A 351 13.69 -13.52 -12.54
N HIS A 352 12.78 -13.89 -11.63
CA HIS A 352 12.01 -12.94 -10.83
C HIS A 352 12.93 -12.04 -9.99
N GLU A 353 14.02 -12.61 -9.48
CA GLU A 353 15.10 -11.91 -8.78
C GLU A 353 15.77 -10.84 -9.65
N ARG A 354 16.23 -11.21 -10.86
CA ARG A 354 16.83 -10.27 -11.81
C ARG A 354 15.85 -9.19 -12.25
N LYS A 355 14.57 -9.53 -12.39
CA LYS A 355 13.50 -8.56 -12.70
C LYS A 355 13.29 -7.58 -11.55
N GLU A 356 13.31 -8.05 -10.32
CA GLU A 356 13.14 -7.21 -9.13
C GLU A 356 14.35 -6.30 -8.91
N ASP A 357 15.57 -6.82 -9.02
CA ASP A 357 16.79 -6.00 -8.91
C ASP A 357 16.83 -4.92 -10.00
N LYS A 358 16.37 -5.25 -11.22
CA LYS A 358 16.18 -4.28 -12.31
C LYS A 358 15.06 -3.29 -12.01
N ARG A 359 14.02 -3.66 -11.25
CA ARG A 359 12.94 -2.76 -10.82
C ARG A 359 13.45 -1.78 -9.76
N ILE A 360 14.24 -2.26 -8.80
CA ILE A 360 14.89 -1.43 -7.77
C ILE A 360 15.83 -0.43 -8.46
N GLY A 361 16.78 -0.91 -9.28
CA GLY A 361 17.77 -0.06 -9.94
C GLY A 361 17.19 0.92 -10.97
N LYS A 362 15.94 0.73 -11.41
CA LYS A 362 15.21 1.64 -12.31
C LYS A 362 14.14 2.49 -11.61
N GLY A 363 14.00 2.41 -10.29
CA GLY A 363 12.93 3.11 -9.57
C GLY A 363 11.52 2.72 -10.06
N SER A 364 11.31 1.46 -10.47
CA SER A 364 10.05 1.02 -11.06
C SER A 364 8.89 1.06 -10.05
N VAL A 365 7.73 1.56 -10.49
CA VAL A 365 6.45 1.56 -9.75
C VAL A 365 6.09 0.17 -9.19
N ARG A 366 6.54 -0.91 -9.84
CA ARG A 366 6.22 -2.29 -9.45
C ARG A 366 7.18 -2.94 -8.44
N TRP A 367 8.16 -2.21 -7.89
CA TRP A 367 8.94 -2.75 -6.78
C TRP A 367 8.04 -3.09 -5.57
N GLY A 368 8.32 -4.19 -4.87
CA GLY A 368 7.51 -4.66 -3.74
C GLY A 368 6.15 -5.27 -4.08
N SER A 369 5.84 -5.48 -5.37
CA SER A 369 4.58 -6.12 -5.80
C SER A 369 4.44 -7.59 -5.40
N ASP A 370 5.53 -8.25 -4.99
CA ASP A 370 5.55 -9.64 -4.50
C ASP A 370 5.56 -9.72 -2.97
N ALA A 371 5.26 -8.61 -2.28
CA ALA A 371 5.23 -8.50 -0.84
C ALA A 371 6.54 -8.85 -0.11
N GLY A 372 7.69 -8.86 -0.80
CA GLY A 372 9.00 -9.23 -0.24
C GLY A 372 9.28 -10.75 -0.24
N LYS A 373 8.51 -11.51 -1.02
CA LYS A 373 8.66 -12.96 -1.19
C LYS A 373 10.04 -13.33 -1.74
N SER A 374 10.52 -12.62 -2.74
CA SER A 374 11.86 -12.81 -3.32
C SER A 374 12.98 -12.55 -2.29
N GLU A 375 12.89 -11.48 -1.52
CA GLU A 375 13.86 -11.13 -0.48
C GLU A 375 13.92 -12.22 0.59
N GLU A 376 12.76 -12.65 1.07
CA GLU A 376 12.67 -13.72 2.08
C GLU A 376 13.21 -15.05 1.54
N ALA A 377 12.93 -15.37 0.28
CA ALA A 377 13.50 -16.55 -0.38
C ALA A 377 15.03 -16.54 -0.35
N ARG A 378 15.66 -15.40 -0.70
CA ARG A 378 17.12 -15.26 -0.67
C ARG A 378 17.69 -15.46 0.74
N ILE A 379 17.03 -14.93 1.76
CA ILE A 379 17.44 -15.11 3.16
C ILE A 379 17.35 -16.59 3.56
N LEU A 380 16.24 -17.26 3.23
CA LEU A 380 16.06 -18.68 3.52
C LEU A 380 17.09 -19.55 2.81
N GLU A 381 17.40 -19.30 1.54
CA GLU A 381 18.44 -20.03 0.80
C GLU A 381 19.85 -19.80 1.37
N TYR A 382 20.15 -18.57 1.81
CA TYR A 382 21.41 -18.28 2.50
C TYR A 382 21.52 -19.08 3.81
N LEU A 383 20.46 -19.07 4.63
CA LEU A 383 20.41 -19.80 5.89
C LEU A 383 20.39 -21.32 5.69
N GLU A 384 19.74 -21.82 4.65
CA GLU A 384 19.74 -23.24 4.27
C GLU A 384 21.16 -23.73 4.07
N LYS A 385 21.93 -23.06 3.19
CA LYS A 385 23.33 -23.43 2.90
C LYS A 385 24.18 -23.44 4.17
N LYS A 386 23.99 -22.44 5.03
CA LYS A 386 24.73 -22.29 6.29
C LYS A 386 24.39 -23.42 7.28
N LEU A 387 23.10 -23.63 7.57
CA LEU A 387 22.65 -24.59 8.57
C LEU A 387 22.85 -26.03 8.11
N VAL A 388 22.63 -26.34 6.83
CA VAL A 388 22.90 -27.68 6.28
C VAL A 388 24.38 -28.01 6.36
N ARG A 389 25.26 -27.06 5.98
CA ARG A 389 26.71 -27.26 6.12
C ARG A 389 27.10 -27.50 7.57
N SER A 390 26.69 -26.63 8.48
CA SER A 390 26.95 -26.75 9.91
C SER A 390 26.46 -28.09 10.48
N ASN A 391 25.25 -28.51 10.10
CA ASN A 391 24.69 -29.78 10.52
C ASN A 391 25.47 -30.98 9.96
N ASN A 392 25.84 -30.97 8.69
CA ASN A 392 26.54 -32.11 8.08
C ASN A 392 28.00 -32.23 8.55
N THR A 393 28.65 -31.13 8.92
CA THR A 393 30.08 -31.14 9.30
C THR A 393 30.33 -31.18 10.79
N VAL A 394 29.47 -30.56 11.61
CA VAL A 394 29.70 -30.39 13.05
C VAL A 394 28.66 -31.13 13.89
N ASN A 395 27.37 -30.86 13.66
CA ASN A 395 26.34 -31.28 14.62
C ASN A 395 25.77 -32.69 14.37
N VAL A 396 25.77 -33.14 13.11
CA VAL A 396 25.33 -34.45 12.62
C VAL A 396 23.95 -34.86 13.17
N GLN A 397 23.00 -33.92 13.18
CA GLN A 397 21.65 -34.18 13.70
C GLN A 397 20.71 -34.64 12.59
N LYS A 398 19.80 -35.56 12.91
CA LYS A 398 18.72 -35.95 12.01
C LYS A 398 17.79 -34.76 11.76
N VAL A 399 17.52 -34.45 10.49
CA VAL A 399 16.55 -33.43 10.09
C VAL A 399 15.14 -34.05 10.17
N PRO A 400 14.22 -33.52 11.00
CA PRO A 400 12.86 -34.02 11.09
C PRO A 400 12.02 -33.63 9.85
N GLU A 401 10.83 -34.20 9.70
CA GLU A 401 9.90 -33.80 8.65
C GLU A 401 9.41 -32.36 8.87
N HIS A 402 9.42 -31.54 7.82
CA HIS A 402 9.13 -30.11 7.91
C HIS A 402 7.62 -29.79 7.95
N LYS A 403 6.76 -30.58 7.28
CA LYS A 403 5.32 -30.27 7.18
C LYS A 403 4.60 -30.24 8.54
N PRO A 404 4.82 -31.20 9.45
CA PRO A 404 4.19 -31.15 10.77
C PRO A 404 4.58 -29.92 11.59
N LEU A 405 5.76 -29.34 11.37
CA LEU A 405 6.24 -28.18 12.12
C LEU A 405 5.34 -26.95 11.91
N LEU A 406 4.73 -26.79 10.72
CA LEU A 406 3.84 -25.66 10.45
C LEU A 406 2.62 -25.62 11.39
N GLY A 407 2.15 -26.79 11.86
CA GLY A 407 1.09 -26.89 12.86
C GLY A 407 1.54 -26.57 14.29
N THR A 408 2.85 -26.40 14.51
CA THR A 408 3.45 -26.06 15.82
C THR A 408 3.82 -24.59 15.95
N LEU A 409 3.52 -23.77 14.93
CA LEU A 409 3.72 -22.32 15.02
C LEU A 409 2.89 -21.75 16.19
N PRO A 410 3.45 -20.83 16.99
CA PRO A 410 2.74 -20.20 18.09
C PRO A 410 1.63 -19.28 17.57
N SER A 411 0.68 -18.94 18.43
CA SER A 411 -0.34 -17.93 18.10
C SER A 411 0.29 -16.57 17.80
N GLY A 412 -0.34 -15.85 16.87
CA GLY A 412 0.04 -14.50 16.48
C GLY A 412 0.10 -13.53 17.66
N MET A 413 0.95 -12.53 17.54
CA MET A 413 0.98 -11.35 18.39
C MET A 413 0.83 -10.12 17.49
N ASN A 414 0.04 -9.15 17.93
CA ASN A 414 -0.17 -7.90 17.21
C ASN A 414 0.40 -6.74 18.02
N MET A 415 1.09 -5.84 17.33
CA MET A 415 1.48 -4.58 17.94
C MET A 415 0.25 -3.67 18.00
N PRO A 416 -0.03 -3.01 19.14
CA PRO A 416 -1.15 -2.10 19.25
C PRO A 416 -0.94 -0.89 18.33
N ILE A 417 -2.01 -0.48 17.66
CA ILE A 417 -2.13 0.80 16.94
C ILE A 417 -3.04 1.77 17.71
N ASP A 418 -3.72 1.26 18.76
CA ASP A 418 -4.90 1.88 19.39
C ASP A 418 -4.66 3.21 20.14
N ASP A 419 -3.42 3.59 20.45
CA ASP A 419 -3.11 4.87 21.09
C ASP A 419 -3.23 6.07 20.12
N GLU A 420 -3.44 5.83 18.82
CA GLU A 420 -3.50 6.84 17.75
C GLU A 420 -4.76 6.68 16.89
N LYS A 421 -5.95 6.80 17.49
CA LYS A 421 -7.20 6.88 16.72
C LYS A 421 -7.11 8.04 15.72
N TRP A 422 -7.45 7.79 14.46
CA TRP A 422 -7.49 8.85 13.46
C TRP A 422 -8.50 9.91 13.90
N GLN A 423 -8.03 11.15 14.03
CA GLN A 423 -8.84 12.31 14.29
C GLN A 423 -8.86 13.14 13.00
N PRO A 424 -9.99 13.17 12.29
CA PRO A 424 -10.11 14.00 11.09
C PRO A 424 -9.80 15.46 11.44
N PRO A 425 -8.89 16.11 10.73
CA PRO A 425 -8.54 17.50 11.02
C PRO A 425 -9.71 18.41 10.65
N THR A 426 -9.93 19.47 11.41
CA THR A 426 -10.91 20.52 11.13
C THR A 426 -10.21 21.87 11.04
N LEU A 427 -10.89 22.88 10.50
CA LEU A 427 -10.44 24.27 10.56
C LEU A 427 -10.31 24.73 12.02
N THR A 428 -9.21 25.39 12.36
CA THR A 428 -9.02 26.01 13.68
C THR A 428 -9.99 27.19 13.88
N GLU A 429 -10.14 27.67 15.12
CA GLU A 429 -10.94 28.86 15.43
C GLU A 429 -10.55 30.06 14.54
N ASP A 430 -9.24 30.37 14.44
CA ASP A 430 -8.74 31.45 13.57
C ASP A 430 -9.07 31.23 12.09
N GLU A 431 -9.00 29.98 11.61
CA GLU A 431 -9.36 29.62 10.23
C GLU A 431 -10.87 29.78 10.00
N LEU A 432 -11.71 29.43 10.97
CA LEU A 432 -13.17 29.61 10.92
C LEU A 432 -13.57 31.08 10.93
N VAL A 433 -12.95 31.90 11.79
CA VAL A 433 -13.19 33.35 11.84
C VAL A 433 -12.94 34.00 10.48
N GLN A 434 -11.91 33.57 9.75
CA GLN A 434 -11.63 34.07 8.40
C GLN A 434 -12.74 33.71 7.39
N MET A 435 -13.47 32.61 7.61
CA MET A 435 -14.55 32.19 6.72
C MET A 435 -15.84 33.02 6.87
N ARG A 436 -15.90 33.91 7.88
CA ARG A 436 -17.04 34.83 8.08
C ARG A 436 -17.07 35.98 7.07
N ALA A 437 -15.93 36.27 6.44
CA ALA A 437 -15.88 37.25 5.37
C ALA A 437 -16.71 36.75 4.17
N PRO A 438 -17.38 37.64 3.40
CA PRO A 438 -17.98 37.27 2.12
C PRO A 438 -16.92 36.73 1.13
N PRO A 439 -17.29 35.85 0.19
CA PRO A 439 -16.37 35.38 -0.85
C PRO A 439 -15.83 36.54 -1.68
N ASP A 440 -14.52 36.54 -1.97
CA ASP A 440 -13.91 37.50 -2.88
C ASP A 440 -14.47 37.31 -4.31
N THR A 441 -15.19 38.31 -4.81
CA THR A 441 -15.85 38.26 -6.13
C THR A 441 -14.89 38.19 -7.31
N ASP A 442 -13.66 38.66 -7.14
CA ASP A 442 -12.68 38.80 -8.24
C ASP A 442 -12.01 37.46 -8.63
N VAL A 443 -12.14 36.42 -7.80
CA VAL A 443 -11.58 35.08 -8.07
C VAL A 443 -12.57 34.19 -8.84
N MET A 444 -13.85 34.59 -8.92
CA MET A 444 -14.94 33.75 -9.45
C MET A 444 -14.98 33.64 -10.99
N GLU A 445 -14.35 34.54 -11.74
CA GLU A 445 -14.39 34.51 -13.21
C GLU A 445 -13.33 33.61 -13.86
N GLN A 446 -12.30 33.16 -13.13
CA GLN A 446 -11.16 32.44 -13.74
C GLN A 446 -11.30 30.91 -13.74
N ASP A 447 -12.07 30.31 -12.83
CA ASP A 447 -12.15 28.85 -12.68
C ASP A 447 -13.16 28.17 -13.64
N SER A 448 -13.92 28.95 -14.41
CA SER A 448 -14.96 28.44 -15.32
C SER A 448 -14.54 28.39 -16.80
N SER A 449 -13.29 28.74 -17.16
CA SER A 449 -12.83 28.82 -18.57
C SER A 449 -11.58 27.98 -18.87
N GLY A 450 -11.63 26.68 -18.58
CA GLY A 450 -10.53 25.76 -18.89
C GLY A 450 -10.87 24.27 -18.82
N ASP A 451 -12.11 23.88 -19.12
CA ASP A 451 -12.48 22.47 -19.28
C ASP A 451 -12.48 22.10 -20.78
N GLU A 452 -11.30 21.81 -21.32
CA GLU A 452 -11.20 20.81 -22.38
C GLU A 452 -10.88 19.47 -21.70
N ASP A 453 -11.91 18.64 -21.55
CA ASP A 453 -11.75 17.20 -21.29
C ASP A 453 -11.04 16.56 -22.50
N GLU A 454 -9.72 16.68 -22.57
CA GLU A 454 -8.89 16.07 -23.62
C GLU A 454 -8.93 14.53 -23.58
N ASP A 455 -9.48 13.91 -22.52
CA ASP A 455 -9.72 12.45 -22.44
C ASP A 455 -10.71 11.96 -23.52
N ALA A 456 -11.56 12.85 -24.07
CA ALA A 456 -12.44 12.52 -25.20
C ALA A 456 -11.71 12.48 -26.56
N SER A 457 -10.52 13.08 -26.66
CA SER A 457 -9.74 13.18 -27.90
C SER A 457 -8.89 11.93 -28.18
N GLU A 458 -8.49 11.19 -27.14
CA GLU A 458 -7.78 9.90 -27.31
C GLU A 458 -8.70 8.78 -27.80
N GLN A 459 -9.99 8.80 -27.43
CA GLN A 459 -10.97 7.84 -27.93
C GLN A 459 -11.25 7.95 -29.44
N ARG A 460 -10.99 9.11 -30.06
CA ARG A 460 -11.18 9.31 -31.52
C ARG A 460 -9.94 8.98 -32.36
N ARG A 461 -8.79 8.71 -31.75
CA ARG A 461 -7.53 8.39 -32.47
C ARG A 461 -7.20 6.90 -32.51
N ALA A 462 -7.96 6.04 -31.85
CA ALA A 462 -7.81 4.60 -31.97
C ALA A 462 -8.43 4.11 -33.29
N GLY A 463 -7.66 4.21 -34.38
CA GLY A 463 -7.93 3.41 -35.58
C GLY A 463 -7.99 1.92 -35.24
N PRO A 464 -8.70 1.09 -36.03
CA PRO A 464 -8.88 -0.32 -35.73
C PRO A 464 -7.53 -1.02 -35.53
N ALA A 465 -7.45 -1.86 -34.50
CA ALA A 465 -6.23 -2.57 -34.12
C ALA A 465 -5.72 -3.42 -35.30
N GLY A 466 -4.52 -3.10 -35.79
CA GLY A 466 -3.87 -3.82 -36.90
C GLY A 466 -3.17 -2.94 -37.95
N ALA A 467 -3.34 -1.61 -37.91
CA ALA A 467 -2.67 -0.72 -38.86
C ALA A 467 -1.23 -0.39 -38.44
N PHE A 468 -0.27 -0.68 -39.33
CA PHE A 468 1.14 -0.29 -39.20
C PHE A 468 1.28 1.24 -39.37
N PRO A 469 2.10 1.94 -38.56
CA PRO A 469 2.28 3.39 -38.70
C PRO A 469 2.90 3.72 -40.06
N GLY A 470 2.18 4.45 -40.92
CA GLY A 470 2.71 4.99 -42.19
C GLY A 470 1.85 4.81 -43.45
N THR A 471 0.67 4.17 -43.40
CA THR A 471 -0.11 3.82 -44.61
C THR A 471 -1.35 4.69 -44.85
N HIS A 472 -1.47 5.84 -44.18
CA HIS A 472 -2.70 6.64 -44.20
C HIS A 472 -2.94 7.44 -45.50
N GLU A 473 -1.93 7.58 -46.37
CA GLU A 473 -2.04 8.38 -47.61
C GLU A 473 -2.22 7.56 -48.90
N GLU A 474 -2.09 6.22 -48.88
CA GLU A 474 -2.15 5.40 -50.11
C GLU A 474 -3.55 4.87 -50.49
N TYR A 475 -4.60 5.16 -49.72
CA TYR A 475 -5.98 4.70 -50.01
C TYR A 475 -6.94 5.82 -50.42
N LYS A 476 -6.45 6.87 -51.07
CA LYS A 476 -7.31 7.83 -51.78
C LYS A 476 -6.98 7.87 -53.28
N ALA A 477 -7.32 6.80 -53.99
CA ALA A 477 -7.54 6.84 -55.43
C ALA A 477 -8.50 5.72 -55.88
N SER A 478 -9.43 6.11 -56.76
CA SER A 478 -10.45 5.31 -57.47
C SER A 478 -11.72 4.96 -56.68
N TYR A 479 -12.76 5.79 -56.82
CA TYR A 479 -14.01 5.41 -57.51
C TYR A 479 -14.78 6.68 -57.89
N TYR A 480 -14.94 6.85 -59.21
CA TYR A 480 -15.63 7.89 -60.00
C TYR A 480 -15.09 9.32 -59.97
#